data_AF-A0A2E5NV90-F1
#
_entry.id   AF-A0A2E5NV90-F1
#
_cell.length_a   1.000
_cell.length_b   1.000
_cell.length_c   1.000
_cell.angle_alpha   90.00
_cell.angle_beta   90.00
_cell.angle_gamma   90.00
#
_symmetry.space_group_name_H-M   'P 1'
#
loop_
_entity.id
_entity.type
_entity.pdbx_description
1 polymer ?
#
loop_
_entity_poly.entity_id
_entity_poly.type
_entity_poly.pdbx_seq_one_letter_code
_entity_poly.pdbx_strand_id
1 'polypeptide(L)'
;MEECVGSLIGRYLSGEHNKEAVASAIQNIAKSRSDPREYYLAVVVLEEIASSDIAVDDKIRQGLESAFSSPKFSYKINGDEFVDACRRYARLLFKYQDFVGASNFLGLASDLGDKEPGWVPNYQAKLTYILEAPRHFNDPSYVLEMLAKGVVDEQARGQSIAVFKEYLVAAREYFDGKIDDKFNSSTYVNFEQEVKTFVDSCDEFSSVLDFDIGYITKASPSEQAQEDDRGAQSDREEHQIGRIEELEQTILSLERNLEKLREENVELRMQLSGSVPTPELDHEPRQGFPARFKILVIGVGSIKLKDVHGIAKQFGLTKDHIEWINEFKSRKVNPNNLQWNCPYAGILVGPTAHKVAGLGNNVSLLEKLKSEGYPPTEPILTKSGGFKITKTAFNDALENLLIRIQANDPELPALV
;
A
#
# COMPACT_ATOMS: atom_id res chain seq x y z
N MET A 1 -16.29 28.10 -28.62
CA MET A 1 -15.04 27.99 -29.39
C MET A 1 -14.40 26.69 -28.95
N GLU A 2 -14.27 25.73 -29.87
CA GLU A 2 -13.58 24.46 -29.61
C GLU A 2 -12.08 24.75 -29.55
N GLU A 3 -11.54 24.68 -28.35
CA GLU A 3 -10.12 24.86 -28.12
C GLU A 3 -9.43 23.51 -28.35
N CYS A 4 -8.48 23.46 -29.29
CA CYS A 4 -7.75 22.23 -29.61
C CYS A 4 -6.90 21.81 -28.39
N VAL A 5 -6.84 20.49 -28.12
CA VAL A 5 -6.06 19.89 -27.02
C VAL A 5 -4.60 20.35 -27.02
N GLY A 6 -4.02 20.64 -28.19
CA GLY A 6 -2.67 21.23 -28.30
C GLY A 6 -2.52 22.61 -27.63
N SER A 7 -3.57 23.45 -27.66
CA SER A 7 -3.58 24.74 -26.94
C SER A 7 -3.70 24.56 -25.42
N LEU A 8 -4.37 23.49 -24.97
CA LEU A 8 -4.49 23.14 -23.55
C LEU A 8 -3.15 22.65 -22.99
N ILE A 9 -2.46 21.77 -23.72
CA ILE A 9 -1.12 21.29 -23.36
C ILE A 9 -0.12 22.46 -23.32
N GLY A 10 -0.19 23.37 -24.29
CA GLY A 10 0.66 24.56 -24.31
C GLY A 10 0.48 25.48 -23.09
N ARG A 11 -0.76 25.65 -22.60
CA ARG A 11 -1.03 26.42 -21.38
C ARG A 11 -0.63 25.69 -20.11
N TYR A 12 -0.85 24.38 -20.07
CA TYR A 12 -0.42 23.54 -18.95
C TYR A 12 1.10 23.59 -18.78
N LEU A 13 1.87 23.40 -19.86
CA LEU A 13 3.34 23.52 -19.85
C LEU A 13 3.82 24.93 -19.50
N SER A 14 2.98 25.95 -19.62
CA SER A 14 3.27 27.33 -19.21
C SER A 14 2.94 27.65 -17.74
N GLY A 15 2.42 26.68 -16.97
CA GLY A 15 2.17 26.82 -15.53
C GLY A 15 0.82 27.44 -15.14
N GLU A 16 -0.10 27.63 -16.08
CA GLU A 16 -1.47 28.10 -15.78
C GLU A 16 -2.37 26.92 -15.38
N HIS A 17 -2.35 26.53 -14.10
CA HIS A 17 -3.25 25.52 -13.54
C HIS A 17 -4.69 26.07 -13.42
N ASN A 18 -5.43 26.12 -14.53
CA ASN A 18 -6.77 26.70 -14.59
C ASN A 18 -7.87 25.61 -14.48
N LYS A 19 -8.91 25.86 -13.67
CA LYS A 19 -10.14 25.04 -13.59
C LYS A 19 -10.81 24.85 -14.96
N GLU A 20 -10.63 25.80 -15.87
CA GLU A 20 -11.11 25.71 -17.26
C GLU A 20 -10.37 24.63 -18.08
N ALA A 21 -9.12 24.33 -17.75
CA ALA A 21 -8.35 23.28 -18.41
C ALA A 21 -8.89 21.88 -18.06
N VAL A 22 -9.20 21.66 -16.78
CA VAL A 22 -9.86 20.44 -16.28
C VAL A 22 -11.25 20.29 -16.91
N ALA A 23 -12.05 21.36 -16.90
CA ALA A 23 -13.39 21.34 -17.48
C ALA A 23 -13.36 21.01 -18.98
N SER A 24 -12.39 21.56 -19.72
CA SER A 24 -12.19 21.28 -21.14
C SER A 24 -11.69 19.84 -21.39
N ALA A 25 -10.76 19.33 -20.57
CA ALA A 25 -10.30 17.95 -20.67
C ALA A 25 -11.43 16.93 -20.40
N ILE A 26 -12.22 17.15 -19.35
CA ILE A 26 -13.44 16.35 -19.07
C ILE A 26 -14.42 16.44 -20.23
N GLN A 27 -14.61 17.64 -20.79
CA GLN A 27 -15.51 17.85 -21.90
C GLN A 27 -15.02 17.15 -23.18
N ASN A 28 -13.71 17.08 -23.42
CA ASN A 28 -13.12 16.35 -24.54
C ASN A 28 -13.28 14.84 -24.38
N ILE A 29 -13.10 14.30 -23.18
CA ILE A 29 -13.41 12.89 -22.88
C ILE A 29 -14.91 12.61 -23.12
N ALA A 30 -15.80 13.53 -22.73
CA ALA A 30 -17.24 13.35 -22.83
C ALA A 30 -17.82 13.59 -24.25
N LYS A 31 -17.23 14.46 -25.06
CA LYS A 31 -17.68 14.77 -26.42
C LYS A 31 -16.98 13.85 -27.42
N SER A 32 -17.55 12.67 -27.59
CA SER A 32 -17.14 11.69 -28.59
C SER A 32 -17.04 12.28 -30.01
N ARG A 33 -15.81 12.51 -30.51
CA ARG A 33 -15.50 12.59 -31.96
C ARG A 33 -14.02 12.68 -32.38
N SER A 34 -13.03 12.72 -31.49
CA SER A 34 -11.64 12.99 -31.89
C SER A 34 -10.63 11.88 -31.56
N ASP A 35 -9.42 12.04 -32.10
CA ASP A 35 -8.29 11.12 -32.14
C ASP A 35 -8.03 10.38 -30.80
N PRO A 36 -7.88 9.04 -30.77
CA PRO A 36 -7.50 8.30 -29.55
C PRO A 36 -6.29 8.85 -28.80
N ARG A 37 -5.34 9.47 -29.52
CA ARG A 37 -4.20 10.14 -28.90
C ARG A 37 -4.62 11.36 -28.08
N GLU A 38 -5.66 12.09 -28.48
CA GLU A 38 -6.22 13.20 -27.71
C GLU A 38 -6.88 12.72 -26.41
N TYR A 39 -7.50 11.53 -26.40
CA TYR A 39 -8.02 10.93 -25.16
C TYR A 39 -6.90 10.65 -24.17
N TYR A 40 -5.83 10.01 -24.63
CA TYR A 40 -4.65 9.76 -23.80
C TYR A 40 -4.03 11.06 -23.27
N LEU A 41 -3.88 12.08 -24.11
CA LEU A 41 -3.35 13.38 -23.66
C LEU A 41 -4.27 14.08 -22.66
N ALA A 42 -5.59 14.00 -22.83
CA ALA A 42 -6.54 14.51 -21.85
C ALA A 42 -6.42 13.78 -20.50
N VAL A 43 -6.17 12.47 -20.52
CA VAL A 43 -5.90 11.66 -19.32
C VAL A 43 -4.65 12.15 -18.60
N VAL A 44 -3.54 12.34 -19.32
CA VAL A 44 -2.28 12.84 -18.74
C VAL A 44 -2.51 14.18 -18.03
N VAL A 45 -3.18 15.11 -18.72
CA VAL A 45 -3.52 16.44 -18.17
C VAL A 45 -4.43 16.33 -16.94
N LEU A 46 -5.43 15.44 -16.95
CA LEU A 46 -6.31 15.26 -15.80
C LEU A 46 -5.59 14.68 -14.59
N GLU A 47 -4.72 13.68 -14.77
CA GLU A 47 -3.95 13.11 -13.67
C GLU A 47 -3.00 14.14 -13.02
N GLU A 48 -2.45 15.05 -13.82
CA GLU A 48 -1.59 16.10 -13.30
C GLU A 48 -2.37 17.21 -12.57
N ILE A 49 -3.50 17.66 -13.13
CA ILE A 49 -4.24 18.81 -12.58
C ILE A 49 -5.27 18.43 -11.51
N ALA A 50 -5.97 17.30 -11.65
CA ALA A 50 -7.03 16.90 -10.70
C ALA A 50 -6.48 16.40 -9.35
N SER A 51 -5.16 16.23 -9.30
CA SER A 51 -4.33 15.73 -8.21
C SER A 51 -4.49 16.50 -6.88
N SER A 52 -5.08 17.70 -6.90
CA SER A 52 -5.21 18.55 -5.71
C SER A 52 -6.60 18.61 -5.06
N ASP A 53 -7.72 18.35 -5.77
CA ASP A 53 -9.06 18.68 -5.23
C ASP A 53 -10.29 18.00 -5.88
N ILE A 54 -10.15 17.26 -7.00
CA ILE A 54 -11.31 16.73 -7.75
C ILE A 54 -11.10 15.26 -8.08
N ALA A 55 -12.04 14.41 -7.68
CA ALA A 55 -12.02 13.01 -8.08
C ALA A 55 -12.43 12.85 -9.56
N VAL A 56 -11.54 12.29 -10.38
CA VAL A 56 -11.71 12.13 -11.84
C VAL A 56 -11.30 10.75 -12.38
N ASP A 57 -10.99 9.79 -11.51
CA ASP A 57 -10.42 8.50 -11.91
C ASP A 57 -11.36 7.70 -12.83
N ASP A 58 -12.66 7.68 -12.55
CA ASP A 58 -13.65 7.03 -13.43
C ASP A 58 -13.67 7.64 -14.83
N LYS A 59 -13.42 8.95 -14.95
CA LYS A 59 -13.30 9.64 -16.24
C LYS A 59 -12.01 9.29 -16.97
N ILE A 60 -10.92 9.16 -16.23
CA ILE A 60 -9.66 8.68 -16.80
C ILE A 60 -9.83 7.26 -17.33
N ARG A 61 -10.40 6.36 -16.51
CA ARG A 61 -10.69 4.97 -16.87
C ARG A 61 -11.53 4.87 -18.14
N GLN A 62 -12.66 5.59 -18.21
CA GLN A 62 -13.53 5.65 -19.40
C GLN A 62 -12.80 6.18 -20.64
N GLY A 63 -11.93 7.18 -20.46
CA GLY A 63 -11.10 7.73 -21.53
C GLY A 63 -10.12 6.71 -22.10
N LEU A 64 -9.43 5.97 -21.22
CA LEU A 64 -8.48 4.91 -21.61
C LEU A 64 -9.18 3.73 -22.27
N GLU A 65 -10.31 3.26 -21.73
CA GLU A 65 -11.15 2.21 -22.36
C GLU A 65 -11.58 2.60 -23.77
N SER A 66 -11.99 3.86 -23.95
CA SER A 66 -12.37 4.40 -25.26
C SER A 66 -11.17 4.45 -26.22
N ALA A 67 -9.98 4.80 -25.72
CA ALA A 67 -8.75 4.79 -26.51
C ALA A 67 -8.40 3.37 -26.95
N PHE A 68 -8.37 2.38 -26.04
CA PHE A 68 -8.04 0.99 -26.36
C PHE A 68 -9.05 0.31 -27.28
N SER A 69 -10.31 0.75 -27.28
CA SER A 69 -11.33 0.25 -28.21
C SER A 69 -11.10 0.70 -29.65
N SER A 70 -10.22 1.68 -29.88
CA SER A 70 -9.92 2.18 -31.21
C SER A 70 -8.78 1.40 -31.88
N PRO A 71 -8.96 0.90 -33.11
CA PRO A 71 -7.88 0.25 -33.85
C PRO A 71 -6.72 1.20 -34.22
N LYS A 72 -6.93 2.51 -34.06
CA LYS A 72 -5.91 3.55 -34.28
C LYS A 72 -5.03 3.79 -33.05
N PHE A 73 -5.35 3.18 -31.91
CA PHE A 73 -4.53 3.26 -30.70
C PHE A 73 -4.00 1.87 -30.37
N SER A 74 -2.78 1.60 -30.80
CA SER A 74 -2.14 0.31 -30.59
C SER A 74 -0.64 0.48 -30.43
N TYR A 75 0.03 -0.51 -29.86
CA TYR A 75 1.48 -0.50 -29.75
C TYR A 75 2.18 -0.26 -31.09
N LYS A 76 1.66 -0.84 -32.19
CA LYS A 76 2.23 -0.66 -33.55
C LYS A 76 2.15 0.78 -34.07
N ILE A 77 1.19 1.56 -33.59
CA ILE A 77 0.92 2.92 -34.08
C ILE A 77 1.47 3.97 -33.11
N ASN A 78 1.36 3.72 -31.79
CA ASN A 78 1.60 4.71 -30.73
C ASN A 78 2.66 4.28 -29.71
N GLY A 79 3.40 3.18 -29.96
CA GLY A 79 4.57 2.77 -29.19
C GLY A 79 4.49 3.04 -27.68
N ASP A 80 5.30 4.00 -27.23
CA ASP A 80 5.46 4.37 -25.81
C ASP A 80 4.17 4.96 -25.20
N GLU A 81 3.39 5.72 -25.96
CA GLU A 81 2.13 6.31 -25.47
C GLU A 81 1.08 5.22 -25.21
N PHE A 82 1.10 4.14 -26.00
CA PHE A 82 0.26 2.97 -25.75
C PHE A 82 0.71 2.23 -24.47
N VAL A 83 2.03 2.03 -24.30
CA VAL A 83 2.57 1.39 -23.09
C VAL A 83 2.27 2.20 -21.83
N ASP A 84 2.41 3.53 -21.89
CA ASP A 84 2.08 4.41 -20.77
C ASP A 84 0.58 4.39 -20.45
N ALA A 85 -0.27 4.45 -21.48
CA ALA A 85 -1.72 4.29 -21.31
C ALA A 85 -2.06 2.96 -20.62
N CYS A 86 -1.41 1.86 -21.03
CA CYS A 86 -1.60 0.55 -20.43
C CYS A 86 -1.21 0.53 -18.95
N ARG A 87 -0.07 1.13 -18.62
CA ARG A 87 0.41 1.25 -17.24
C ARG A 87 -0.56 2.05 -16.36
N ARG A 88 -1.01 3.22 -16.83
CA ARG A 88 -1.99 4.05 -16.09
C ARG A 88 -3.31 3.34 -15.88
N TYR A 89 -3.79 2.63 -16.91
CA TYR A 89 -5.02 1.86 -16.81
C TYR A 89 -4.89 0.72 -15.80
N ALA A 90 -3.82 -0.08 -15.89
CA ALA A 90 -3.54 -1.13 -14.91
C ALA A 90 -3.49 -0.57 -13.49
N ARG A 91 -2.76 0.52 -13.26
CA ARG A 91 -2.72 1.21 -11.95
C ARG A 91 -4.11 1.53 -11.41
N LEU A 92 -5.02 2.03 -12.25
CA LEU A 92 -6.40 2.32 -11.84
C LEU A 92 -7.19 1.05 -11.50
N LEU A 93 -7.07 0.00 -12.31
CA LEU A 93 -7.74 -1.28 -12.03
C LEU A 93 -7.27 -1.85 -10.69
N PHE A 94 -5.96 -1.86 -10.43
CA PHE A 94 -5.40 -2.33 -9.16
C PHE A 94 -5.74 -1.40 -7.98
N LYS A 95 -5.70 -0.07 -8.18
CA LYS A 95 -6.17 0.90 -7.18
C LYS A 95 -7.61 0.56 -6.79
N TYR A 96 -8.49 0.31 -7.74
CA TYR A 96 -9.90 0.04 -7.47
C TYR A 96 -10.24 -1.44 -7.26
N GLN A 97 -9.24 -2.31 -7.10
CA GLN A 97 -9.44 -3.75 -6.86
C GLN A 97 -10.26 -4.46 -7.96
N ASP A 98 -10.23 -3.94 -9.20
CA ASP A 98 -10.83 -4.57 -10.39
C ASP A 98 -9.88 -5.64 -10.94
N PHE A 99 -9.71 -6.73 -10.19
CA PHE A 99 -8.77 -7.79 -10.55
C PHE A 99 -9.23 -8.60 -11.77
N VAL A 100 -10.55 -8.68 -12.02
CA VAL A 100 -11.09 -9.34 -13.22
C VAL A 100 -10.82 -8.49 -14.45
N GLY A 101 -11.09 -7.18 -14.39
CA GLY A 101 -10.73 -6.23 -15.43
C GLY A 101 -9.23 -6.21 -15.69
N ALA A 102 -8.41 -6.21 -14.64
CA ALA A 102 -6.95 -6.27 -14.74
C ALA A 102 -6.46 -7.55 -15.40
N SER A 103 -7.02 -8.72 -15.04
CA SER A 103 -6.67 -10.00 -15.66
C SER A 103 -6.97 -10.02 -17.16
N ASN A 104 -8.18 -9.58 -17.53
CA ASN A 104 -8.57 -9.47 -18.94
C ASN A 104 -7.67 -8.48 -19.70
N PHE A 105 -7.28 -7.40 -19.05
CA PHE A 105 -6.47 -6.34 -19.63
C PHE A 105 -5.00 -6.75 -19.80
N LEU A 106 -4.38 -7.37 -18.79
CA LEU A 106 -2.96 -7.74 -18.85
C LEU A 106 -2.67 -8.81 -19.91
N GLY A 107 -3.67 -9.60 -20.31
CA GLY A 107 -3.57 -10.45 -21.50
C GLY A 107 -3.24 -9.67 -22.78
N LEU A 108 -3.67 -8.40 -22.88
CA LEU A 108 -3.31 -7.50 -23.99
C LEU A 108 -1.90 -6.91 -23.83
N ALA A 109 -1.44 -6.73 -22.58
CA ALA A 109 -0.09 -6.23 -22.30
C ALA A 109 0.98 -7.30 -22.50
N SER A 110 0.67 -8.58 -22.27
CA SER A 110 1.57 -9.71 -22.55
C SER A 110 1.83 -9.92 -24.06
N ASP A 111 0.95 -9.43 -24.92
CA ASP A 111 1.15 -9.45 -26.39
C ASP A 111 2.29 -8.53 -26.86
N LEU A 112 2.92 -7.76 -25.96
CA LEU A 112 4.11 -6.95 -26.24
C LEU A 112 5.38 -7.80 -26.47
N GLY A 113 5.37 -9.10 -26.11
CA GLY A 113 6.47 -10.04 -26.34
C GLY A 113 7.76 -9.61 -25.65
N ASP A 114 8.91 -9.66 -26.36
CA ASP A 114 10.22 -9.28 -25.82
C ASP A 114 10.34 -7.81 -25.37
N LYS A 115 9.30 -7.00 -25.60
CA LYS A 115 9.22 -5.58 -25.19
C LYS A 115 8.27 -5.36 -24.01
N GLU A 116 7.85 -6.43 -23.35
CA GLU A 116 7.06 -6.39 -22.12
C GLU A 116 7.83 -5.61 -21.04
N PRO A 117 7.30 -4.46 -20.57
CA PRO A 117 7.91 -3.71 -19.48
C PRO A 117 7.88 -4.51 -18.17
N GLY A 118 8.85 -4.31 -17.26
CA GLY A 118 8.94 -5.09 -16.02
C GLY A 118 7.77 -4.91 -15.05
N TRP A 119 6.96 -3.86 -15.20
CA TRP A 119 5.74 -3.69 -14.40
C TRP A 119 4.64 -4.70 -14.75
N VAL A 120 4.65 -5.25 -15.96
CA VAL A 120 3.64 -6.24 -16.41
C VAL A 120 3.76 -7.56 -15.64
N PRO A 121 4.93 -8.23 -15.57
CA PRO A 121 5.08 -9.44 -14.78
C PRO A 121 4.86 -9.21 -13.28
N ASN A 122 5.15 -8.01 -12.75
CA ASN A 122 4.80 -7.64 -11.37
C ASN A 122 3.29 -7.68 -11.13
N TYR A 123 2.49 -7.10 -12.02
CA TYR A 123 1.04 -7.16 -11.91
C TYR A 123 0.46 -8.56 -12.18
N GLN A 124 1.07 -9.34 -13.08
CA GLN A 124 0.70 -10.74 -13.29
C GLN A 124 0.93 -11.54 -11.99
N ALA A 125 2.09 -11.39 -11.35
CA ALA A 125 2.40 -11.99 -10.05
C ALA A 125 1.33 -11.64 -9.01
N LYS A 126 0.94 -10.36 -8.97
CA LYS A 126 -0.11 -9.87 -8.09
C LYS A 126 -1.46 -10.54 -8.32
N LEU A 127 -1.95 -10.57 -9.56
CA LEU A 127 -3.22 -11.23 -9.87
C LEU A 127 -3.22 -12.70 -9.53
N THR A 128 -2.10 -13.37 -9.81
CA THR A 128 -1.93 -14.79 -9.57
C THR A 128 -2.17 -15.15 -8.10
N TYR A 129 -1.51 -14.49 -7.14
CA TYR A 129 -1.76 -14.82 -5.73
C TYR A 129 -3.08 -14.24 -5.19
N ILE A 130 -3.62 -13.17 -5.76
CA ILE A 130 -4.91 -12.61 -5.34
C ILE A 130 -6.08 -13.53 -5.75
N LEU A 131 -6.07 -14.00 -7.01
CA LEU A 131 -7.17 -14.80 -7.57
C LEU A 131 -7.05 -16.28 -7.22
N GLU A 132 -5.83 -16.79 -7.04
CA GLU A 132 -5.54 -18.21 -6.79
C GLU A 132 -4.67 -18.43 -5.53
N ALA A 133 -4.90 -17.65 -4.47
CA ALA A 133 -4.16 -17.70 -3.20
C ALA A 133 -3.79 -19.11 -2.72
N PRO A 134 -4.75 -20.07 -2.56
CA PRO A 134 -4.41 -21.41 -2.07
C PRO A 134 -3.39 -22.14 -2.93
N ARG A 135 -3.42 -21.95 -4.25
CA ARG A 135 -2.48 -22.59 -5.16
C ARG A 135 -1.08 -22.01 -4.98
N HIS A 136 -0.99 -20.69 -4.95
CA HIS A 136 0.30 -19.99 -4.98
C HIS A 136 0.94 -19.80 -3.60
N PHE A 137 0.23 -20.03 -2.50
CA PHE A 137 0.86 -20.18 -1.19
C PHE A 137 1.32 -21.62 -0.93
N ASN A 138 0.76 -22.61 -1.63
CA ASN A 138 1.25 -24.00 -1.59
C ASN A 138 2.45 -24.22 -2.51
N ASP A 139 2.55 -23.46 -3.60
CA ASP A 139 3.62 -23.50 -4.59
C ASP A 139 3.94 -22.06 -5.04
N PRO A 140 4.86 -21.37 -4.33
CA PRO A 140 5.19 -19.98 -4.60
C PRO A 140 6.03 -19.79 -5.88
N SER A 141 6.62 -20.85 -6.42
CA SER A 141 7.57 -20.80 -7.54
C SER A 141 7.15 -19.90 -8.70
N TYR A 142 5.89 -20.03 -9.15
CA TYR A 142 5.37 -19.26 -10.28
C TYR A 142 5.27 -17.75 -9.99
N VAL A 143 4.88 -17.37 -8.76
CA VAL A 143 4.84 -15.95 -8.34
C VAL A 143 6.26 -15.39 -8.28
N LEU A 144 7.18 -16.14 -7.71
CA LEU A 144 8.58 -15.77 -7.57
C LEU A 144 9.28 -15.62 -8.94
N GLU A 145 8.98 -16.49 -9.90
CA GLU A 145 9.50 -16.39 -11.27
C GLU A 145 9.07 -15.09 -11.96
N MET A 146 7.81 -14.68 -11.81
CA MET A 146 7.33 -13.41 -12.37
C MET A 146 7.99 -12.21 -11.70
N LEU A 147 8.19 -12.24 -10.39
CA LEU A 147 8.91 -11.18 -9.67
C LEU A 147 10.38 -11.08 -10.12
N ALA A 148 11.06 -12.21 -10.35
CA ALA A 148 12.40 -12.23 -10.94
C ALA A 148 12.44 -11.63 -12.36
N LYS A 149 11.39 -11.79 -13.16
CA LYS A 149 11.31 -11.14 -14.49
C LYS A 149 11.15 -9.62 -14.35
N GLY A 150 10.29 -9.17 -13.42
CA GLY A 150 10.03 -7.75 -13.20
C GLY A 150 11.24 -6.98 -12.65
N VAL A 151 12.01 -7.59 -11.74
CA VAL A 151 13.09 -6.91 -11.03
C VAL A 151 14.30 -6.55 -11.92
N VAL A 152 14.44 -7.23 -13.06
CA VAL A 152 15.48 -6.96 -14.08
C VAL A 152 15.31 -5.57 -14.69
N ASP A 153 14.08 -5.07 -14.78
CA ASP A 153 13.78 -3.71 -15.23
C ASP A 153 13.99 -2.73 -14.07
N GLU A 154 15.00 -1.87 -14.20
CA GLU A 154 15.32 -0.86 -13.18
C GLU A 154 14.14 0.07 -12.87
N GLN A 155 13.27 0.35 -13.85
CA GLN A 155 12.09 1.19 -13.63
C GLN A 155 10.98 0.47 -12.86
N ALA A 156 10.96 -0.88 -12.91
CA ALA A 156 9.97 -1.70 -12.23
C ALA A 156 10.49 -2.34 -10.94
N ARG A 157 11.80 -2.29 -10.68
CA ARG A 157 12.46 -2.89 -9.50
C ARG A 157 11.78 -2.52 -8.18
N GLY A 158 11.49 -1.23 -7.98
CA GLY A 158 10.81 -0.76 -6.77
C GLY A 158 9.41 -1.38 -6.60
N GLN A 159 8.68 -1.52 -7.71
CA GLN A 159 7.38 -2.19 -7.72
C GLN A 159 7.52 -3.70 -7.46
N SER A 160 8.52 -4.37 -8.02
CA SER A 160 8.76 -5.81 -7.78
C SER A 160 8.97 -6.08 -6.29
N ILE A 161 9.79 -5.26 -5.63
CA ILE A 161 10.00 -5.33 -4.18
C ILE A 161 8.70 -5.09 -3.42
N ALA A 162 7.90 -4.10 -3.83
CA ALA A 162 6.61 -3.82 -3.18
C ALA A 162 5.58 -4.95 -3.36
N VAL A 163 5.48 -5.55 -4.55
CA VAL A 163 4.61 -6.71 -4.81
C VAL A 163 5.10 -7.92 -4.01
N PHE A 164 6.41 -8.12 -3.90
CA PHE A 164 6.95 -9.19 -3.06
C PHE A 164 6.61 -8.99 -1.57
N LYS A 165 6.79 -7.78 -1.04
CA LYS A 165 6.36 -7.44 0.34
C LYS A 165 4.85 -7.70 0.53
N GLU A 166 4.01 -7.27 -0.41
CA GLU A 166 2.57 -7.52 -0.34
C GLU A 166 2.23 -9.00 -0.40
N TYR A 167 2.96 -9.78 -1.21
CA TYR A 167 2.80 -11.23 -1.29
C TYR A 167 3.09 -11.91 0.04
N LEU A 168 4.12 -11.46 0.78
CA LEU A 168 4.41 -11.95 2.13
C LEU A 168 3.33 -11.56 3.13
N VAL A 169 2.83 -10.32 3.07
CA VAL A 169 1.69 -9.87 3.89
C VAL A 169 0.45 -10.72 3.62
N ALA A 170 0.14 -11.00 2.34
CA ALA A 170 -1.00 -11.82 1.94
C ALA A 170 -0.82 -13.29 2.37
N ALA A 171 0.41 -13.83 2.29
CA ALA A 171 0.73 -15.17 2.77
C ALA A 171 0.51 -15.27 4.28
N ARG A 172 0.96 -14.28 5.06
CA ARG A 172 0.72 -14.21 6.50
C ARG A 172 -0.78 -14.22 6.81
N GLU A 173 -1.57 -13.35 6.17
CA GLU A 173 -3.02 -13.30 6.34
C GLU A 173 -3.69 -14.65 6.00
N TYR A 174 -3.22 -15.31 4.94
CA TYR A 174 -3.71 -16.62 4.52
C TYR A 174 -3.41 -17.70 5.56
N PHE A 175 -2.17 -17.78 6.05
CA PHE A 175 -1.75 -18.80 7.01
C PHE A 175 -2.35 -18.57 8.39
N ASP A 176 -2.41 -17.32 8.88
CA ASP A 176 -3.04 -16.96 10.16
C ASP A 176 -4.53 -17.37 10.19
N GLY A 177 -5.24 -17.18 9.07
CA GLY A 177 -6.64 -17.58 8.94
C GLY A 177 -6.87 -19.10 8.85
N LYS A 178 -5.80 -19.89 8.81
CA LYS A 178 -5.80 -21.36 8.66
C LYS A 178 -5.18 -22.08 9.85
N ILE A 179 -4.85 -21.37 10.94
CA ILE A 179 -4.41 -21.98 12.20
C ILE A 179 -5.62 -22.56 12.94
N ASP A 180 -6.23 -23.58 12.35
CA ASP A 180 -7.04 -24.58 13.02
C ASP A 180 -6.20 -25.88 13.13
N ASP A 181 -6.47 -26.73 14.15
CA ASP A 181 -5.62 -27.86 14.61
C ASP A 181 -5.22 -28.92 13.54
N LYS A 182 -5.61 -28.74 12.28
CA LYS A 182 -5.27 -29.60 11.12
C LYS A 182 -4.42 -28.90 10.08
N PHE A 183 -3.94 -27.69 10.33
CA PHE A 183 -3.07 -26.99 9.40
C PHE A 183 -1.83 -27.83 9.12
N ASN A 184 -1.58 -28.10 7.84
CA ASN A 184 -0.43 -28.86 7.41
C ASN A 184 0.82 -27.97 7.55
N SER A 185 1.49 -28.04 8.71
CA SER A 185 2.72 -27.30 8.99
C SER A 185 3.78 -27.46 7.88
N SER A 186 3.77 -28.58 7.14
CA SER A 186 4.69 -28.78 6.01
C SER A 186 4.44 -27.83 4.84
N THR A 187 3.21 -27.39 4.59
CA THR A 187 2.90 -26.40 3.54
C THR A 187 3.58 -25.07 3.82
N TYR A 188 3.45 -24.58 5.06
CA TYR A 188 4.09 -23.34 5.47
C TYR A 188 5.61 -23.44 5.45
N VAL A 189 6.19 -24.55 5.95
CA VAL A 189 7.64 -24.78 5.93
C VAL A 189 8.17 -24.80 4.49
N ASN A 190 7.45 -25.43 3.55
CA ASN A 190 7.83 -25.44 2.14
C ASN A 190 7.79 -24.04 1.54
N PHE A 191 6.71 -23.28 1.78
CA PHE A 191 6.60 -21.89 1.34
C PHE A 191 7.78 -21.05 1.85
N GLU A 192 8.08 -21.13 3.15
CA GLU A 192 9.18 -20.38 3.77
C GLU A 192 10.53 -20.76 3.15
N GLN A 193 10.77 -22.06 2.92
CA GLN A 193 12.02 -22.54 2.34
C GLN A 193 12.20 -22.07 0.88
N GLU A 194 11.14 -22.09 0.08
CA GLU A 194 11.18 -21.62 -1.31
C GLU A 194 11.39 -20.10 -1.38
N VAL A 195 10.69 -19.33 -0.55
CA VAL A 195 10.88 -17.87 -0.46
C VAL A 195 12.30 -17.53 -0.04
N LYS A 196 12.87 -18.22 0.97
CA LYS A 196 14.27 -18.03 1.38
C LYS A 196 15.23 -18.35 0.24
N THR A 197 15.05 -19.48 -0.42
CA THR A 197 15.89 -19.90 -1.55
C THR A 197 15.85 -18.89 -2.68
N PHE A 198 14.67 -18.33 -2.97
CA PHE A 198 14.51 -17.27 -3.96
C PHE A 198 15.27 -15.99 -3.58
N VAL A 199 15.11 -15.52 -2.35
CA VAL A 199 15.80 -14.30 -1.90
C VAL A 199 17.32 -14.50 -1.88
N ASP A 200 17.79 -15.67 -1.45
CA ASP A 200 19.22 -16.03 -1.51
C ASP A 200 19.76 -16.04 -2.96
N SER A 201 18.88 -16.21 -3.96
CA SER A 201 19.24 -16.17 -5.38
C SER A 201 19.09 -14.79 -6.04
N CYS A 202 18.49 -13.81 -5.35
CA CYS A 202 18.16 -12.49 -5.89
C CYS A 202 18.39 -11.41 -4.82
N ASP A 203 19.61 -10.84 -4.82
CA ASP A 203 20.10 -9.88 -3.83
C ASP A 203 19.16 -8.67 -3.63
N GLU A 204 18.41 -8.28 -4.66
CA GLU A 204 17.44 -7.18 -4.63
C GLU A 204 16.33 -7.37 -3.58
N PHE A 205 16.01 -8.61 -3.21
CA PHE A 205 14.99 -8.92 -2.21
C PHE A 205 15.56 -9.21 -0.82
N SER A 206 16.89 -9.19 -0.65
CA SER A 206 17.57 -9.52 0.62
C SER A 206 17.07 -8.66 1.79
N SER A 207 16.83 -7.38 1.57
CA SER A 207 16.31 -6.45 2.58
C SER A 207 14.87 -6.72 3.02
N VAL A 208 14.15 -7.61 2.33
CA VAL A 208 12.74 -7.95 2.63
C VAL A 208 12.63 -9.08 3.65
N LEU A 209 13.64 -9.95 3.77
CA LEU A 209 13.61 -11.06 4.73
C LEU A 209 13.66 -10.60 6.19
N ASP A 210 14.40 -9.52 6.46
CA ASP A 210 14.48 -8.89 7.79
C ASP A 210 13.11 -8.33 8.24
N PHE A 211 12.21 -8.09 7.29
CA PHE A 211 10.96 -7.38 7.50
C PHE A 211 9.79 -8.30 7.92
N ASP A 212 9.62 -9.49 7.34
CA ASP A 212 8.35 -10.25 7.50
C ASP A 212 8.48 -11.69 8.03
N ILE A 213 9.57 -12.43 7.82
CA ILE A 213 9.59 -13.87 8.15
C ILE A 213 9.72 -14.13 9.67
N GLY A 214 10.41 -13.27 10.41
CA GLY A 214 10.64 -13.45 11.86
C GLY A 214 9.39 -13.37 12.75
N TYR A 215 8.28 -12.85 12.22
CA TYR A 215 7.00 -12.78 12.96
C TYR A 215 6.10 -14.00 12.72
N ILE A 216 6.30 -14.75 11.63
CA ILE A 216 5.47 -15.93 11.32
C ILE A 216 5.85 -17.13 12.20
N THR A 217 7.08 -17.17 12.70
CA THR A 217 7.59 -18.22 13.59
C THR A 217 7.01 -18.25 15.01
N LYS A 218 6.19 -17.27 15.43
CA LYS A 218 5.61 -17.25 16.80
C LYS A 218 4.34 -18.08 16.97
N ALA A 219 3.83 -18.70 15.91
CA ALA A 219 2.62 -19.52 15.94
C ALA A 219 2.90 -21.03 15.78
N SER A 220 4.05 -21.52 16.24
CA SER A 220 4.22 -22.96 16.50
C SER A 220 3.79 -23.27 17.93
N PRO A 221 2.68 -24.02 18.16
CA PRO A 221 2.43 -24.62 19.45
C PRO A 221 3.39 -25.80 19.60
N SER A 222 4.55 -25.54 20.20
CA SER A 222 5.28 -26.60 20.88
C SER A 222 4.50 -26.96 22.14
N GLU A 223 3.89 -28.15 22.17
CA GLU A 223 3.86 -29.08 23.32
C GLU A 223 2.84 -30.22 23.12
N GLN A 224 3.30 -31.33 22.57
CA GLN A 224 2.80 -32.65 22.98
C GLN A 224 3.54 -33.04 24.25
N ALA A 225 2.99 -32.70 25.41
CA ALA A 225 3.29 -33.35 26.68
C ALA A 225 2.17 -33.04 27.70
N GLN A 226 1.07 -33.79 27.62
CA GLN A 226 0.23 -34.05 28.78
C GLN A 226 0.18 -35.56 28.97
N GLU A 227 0.83 -36.03 30.03
CA GLU A 227 0.19 -36.88 31.04
C GLU A 227 1.10 -36.94 32.27
N ASP A 228 0.47 -36.85 33.44
CA ASP A 228 1.02 -36.81 34.79
C ASP A 228 1.75 -35.52 35.22
N ASP A 229 1.03 -34.62 35.89
CA ASP A 229 1.34 -34.21 37.28
C ASP A 229 0.47 -33.01 37.71
N ARG A 230 -0.73 -33.28 38.25
CA ARG A 230 -1.60 -32.23 38.83
C ARG A 230 -1.09 -31.68 40.18
N GLY A 231 0.06 -32.14 40.67
CA GLY A 231 0.72 -31.63 41.87
C GLY A 231 1.78 -30.55 41.60
N ALA A 232 2.47 -30.59 40.46
CA ALA A 232 3.60 -29.70 40.13
C ALA A 232 3.22 -28.41 39.38
N GLN A 233 1.94 -28.24 39.03
CA GLN A 233 1.47 -27.11 38.20
C GLN A 233 1.28 -25.82 39.02
N SER A 234 0.99 -25.92 40.32
CA SER A 234 0.86 -24.77 41.22
C SER A 234 2.22 -24.07 41.46
N ASP A 235 3.30 -24.84 41.63
CA ASP A 235 4.63 -24.30 41.91
C ASP A 235 5.28 -23.70 40.66
N ARG A 236 4.97 -24.25 39.47
CA ARG A 236 5.43 -23.69 38.18
C ARG A 236 4.71 -22.40 37.82
N GLU A 237 3.42 -22.28 38.11
CA GLU A 237 2.65 -21.05 37.90
C GLU A 237 3.12 -19.92 38.83
N GLU A 238 3.39 -20.20 40.11
CA GLU A 238 4.01 -19.22 41.02
C GLU A 238 5.41 -18.79 40.55
N HIS A 239 6.23 -19.73 40.07
CA HIS A 239 7.56 -19.41 39.57
C HIS A 239 7.54 -18.61 38.26
N GLN A 240 6.55 -18.86 37.39
CA GLN A 240 6.34 -18.09 36.17
C GLN A 240 5.81 -16.69 36.45
N ILE A 241 4.90 -16.53 37.42
CA ILE A 241 4.40 -15.22 37.85
C ILE A 241 5.53 -14.40 38.47
N GLY A 242 6.35 -14.99 39.34
CA GLY A 242 7.51 -14.30 39.92
C GLY A 242 8.53 -13.85 38.86
N ARG A 243 8.75 -14.66 37.83
CA ARG A 243 9.65 -14.31 36.71
C ARG A 243 9.07 -13.23 35.81
N ILE A 244 7.74 -13.17 35.64
CA ILE A 244 7.07 -12.07 34.94
C ILE A 244 7.22 -10.77 35.73
N GLU A 245 7.01 -10.80 37.05
CA GLU A 245 7.20 -9.62 37.91
C GLU A 245 8.65 -9.13 37.89
N GLU A 246 9.64 -10.02 37.91
CA GLU A 246 11.06 -9.66 37.77
C GLU A 246 11.36 -9.02 36.41
N LEU A 247 10.77 -9.53 35.32
CA LEU A 247 10.91 -8.96 33.99
C LEU A 247 10.26 -7.58 33.89
N GLU A 248 9.10 -7.38 34.51
CA GLU A 248 8.42 -6.07 34.56
C GLU A 248 9.25 -5.04 35.33
N GLN A 249 9.85 -5.43 36.46
CA GLN A 249 10.77 -4.56 37.21
C GLN A 249 12.03 -4.23 36.39
N THR A 250 12.54 -5.20 35.63
CA THR A 250 13.70 -5.01 34.75
C THR A 250 13.37 -4.02 33.63
N ILE A 251 12.22 -4.17 32.96
CA ILE A 251 11.75 -3.24 31.91
C ILE A 251 11.64 -1.83 32.48
N LEU A 252 11.01 -1.66 33.64
CA LEU A 252 10.88 -0.35 34.29
C LEU A 252 12.24 0.27 34.63
N SER A 253 13.22 -0.55 35.03
CA SER A 253 14.59 -0.08 35.31
C SER A 253 15.32 0.35 34.03
N LEU A 254 15.13 -0.37 32.92
CA LEU A 254 15.72 -0.07 31.62
C LEU A 254 15.11 1.20 31.01
N GLU A 255 13.79 1.39 31.14
CA GLU A 255 13.12 2.62 30.70
C GLU A 255 13.64 3.84 31.46
N ARG A 256 13.84 3.73 32.78
CA ARG A 256 14.46 4.80 33.58
C ARG A 256 15.91 5.06 33.17
N ASN A 257 16.68 4.03 32.85
CA ASN A 257 18.06 4.18 32.38
C ASN A 257 18.12 4.82 30.99
N LEU A 258 17.21 4.47 30.09
CA LEU A 258 17.09 5.09 28.77
C LEU A 258 16.75 6.58 28.88
N GLU A 259 15.87 6.95 29.81
CA GLU A 259 15.51 8.36 30.01
C GLU A 259 16.69 9.15 30.59
N LYS A 260 17.42 8.58 31.57
CA LYS A 260 18.67 9.19 32.07
C LYS A 260 19.72 9.37 30.98
N LEU A 261 19.93 8.36 30.14
CA LEU A 261 20.87 8.44 29.02
C LEU A 261 20.44 9.48 27.97
N ARG A 262 19.13 9.70 27.80
CA ARG A 262 18.61 10.76 26.93
C ARG A 262 18.86 12.13 27.53
N GLU A 263 18.64 12.30 28.83
CA GLU A 263 18.92 13.54 29.56
C GLU A 263 20.43 13.86 29.52
N GLU A 264 21.29 12.88 29.80
CA GLU A 264 22.75 13.01 29.69
C GLU A 264 23.19 13.34 28.26
N ASN A 265 22.56 12.76 27.23
CA ASN A 265 22.86 13.10 25.83
C ASN A 265 22.44 14.54 25.48
N VAL A 266 21.33 15.03 26.03
CA VAL A 266 20.90 16.43 25.85
C VAL A 266 21.87 17.37 26.56
N GLU A 267 22.32 17.01 27.76
CA GLU A 267 23.28 17.81 28.53
C GLU A 267 24.67 17.82 27.89
N LEU A 268 25.17 16.67 27.43
CA LEU A 268 26.41 16.57 26.65
C LEU A 268 26.33 17.39 25.36
N ARG A 269 25.17 17.38 24.68
CA ARG A 269 24.93 18.24 23.49
C ARG A 269 24.94 19.73 23.82
N MET A 270 24.41 20.13 24.98
CA MET A 270 24.50 21.51 25.46
C MET A 270 25.91 21.91 25.87
N GLN A 271 26.69 20.99 26.45
CA GLN A 271 28.10 21.22 26.80
C GLN A 271 29.01 21.29 25.56
N LEU A 272 28.65 20.55 24.49
CA LEU A 272 29.34 20.56 23.21
C LEU A 272 28.92 21.74 22.30
N SER A 273 27.81 22.42 22.58
CA SER A 273 27.32 23.55 21.75
C SER A 273 27.91 24.91 22.11
N GLY A 274 29.19 24.93 22.48
CA GLY A 274 30.02 26.13 22.45
C GLY A 274 30.64 26.31 21.06
N SER A 275 29.91 26.95 20.12
CA SER A 275 30.41 27.47 18.84
C SER A 275 30.69 26.45 17.72
N VAL A 276 29.64 25.89 17.12
CA VAL A 276 29.70 25.48 15.70
C VAL A 276 28.36 25.85 15.05
N PRO A 277 28.33 26.66 13.98
CA PRO A 277 27.13 26.81 13.17
C PRO A 277 26.78 25.43 12.62
N THR A 278 25.58 24.94 12.90
CA THR A 278 25.03 23.74 12.25
C THR A 278 25.25 23.88 10.75
N PRO A 279 25.96 22.95 10.09
CA PRO A 279 25.81 22.83 8.66
C PRO A 279 24.34 22.50 8.44
N GLU A 280 23.62 23.39 7.77
CA GLU A 280 22.48 22.96 6.99
C GLU A 280 23.02 21.85 6.09
N LEU A 281 22.78 20.60 6.50
CA LEU A 281 22.93 19.47 5.62
C LEU A 281 21.93 19.73 4.51
N ASP A 282 22.46 20.23 3.39
CA ASP A 282 21.91 20.01 2.05
C ASP A 282 21.72 18.50 1.90
N HIS A 283 20.62 18.00 2.46
CA HIS A 283 20.06 16.75 2.05
C HIS A 283 19.62 16.98 0.61
N GLU A 284 20.29 16.30 -0.32
CA GLU A 284 19.70 16.05 -1.63
C GLU A 284 18.21 15.71 -1.45
N PRO A 285 17.32 16.22 -2.31
CA PRO A 285 15.89 16.04 -2.11
C PRO A 285 15.59 14.54 -2.06
N ARG A 286 15.25 14.05 -0.87
CA ARG A 286 14.62 12.73 -0.72
C ARG A 286 13.45 12.74 -1.69
N GLN A 287 13.41 11.82 -2.65
CA GLN A 287 12.26 11.64 -3.54
C GLN A 287 11.04 11.32 -2.66
N GLY A 288 10.35 12.37 -2.21
CA GLY A 288 9.17 12.25 -1.37
C GLY A 288 7.96 11.84 -2.20
N PHE A 289 6.94 11.31 -1.54
CA PHE A 289 5.64 11.09 -2.17
C PHE A 289 5.16 12.37 -2.85
N PRO A 290 4.55 12.29 -4.04
CA PRO A 290 4.08 13.48 -4.74
C PRO A 290 2.99 14.16 -3.92
N ALA A 291 2.87 15.50 -3.98
CA ALA A 291 1.93 16.27 -3.16
C ALA A 291 0.45 15.82 -3.31
N ARG A 292 0.13 15.16 -4.43
CA ARG A 292 -1.18 14.56 -4.72
C ARG A 292 -1.51 13.33 -3.89
N PHE A 293 -0.49 12.70 -3.31
CA PHE A 293 -0.63 11.46 -2.56
C PHE A 293 -1.30 11.74 -1.23
N LYS A 294 -2.50 11.19 -1.02
CA LYS A 294 -3.26 11.34 0.23
C LYS A 294 -3.77 10.00 0.72
N ILE A 295 -3.65 9.78 2.02
CA ILE A 295 -4.22 8.65 2.75
C ILE A 295 -5.36 9.18 3.61
N LEU A 296 -6.51 8.53 3.50
CA LEU A 296 -7.66 8.82 4.34
C LEU A 296 -7.63 7.94 5.59
N VAL A 297 -7.71 8.54 6.77
CA VAL A 297 -7.85 7.84 8.04
C VAL A 297 -9.26 8.07 8.57
N ILE A 298 -10.03 6.98 8.72
CA ILE A 298 -11.40 7.01 9.25
C ILE A 298 -11.41 6.29 10.59
N GLY A 299 -11.91 6.94 11.63
CA GLY A 299 -12.22 6.27 12.89
C GLY A 299 -11.85 7.07 14.12
N VAL A 300 -12.31 6.53 15.24
CA VAL A 300 -12.11 7.10 16.57
C VAL A 300 -10.81 6.58 17.15
N GLY A 301 -9.93 7.49 17.53
CA GLY A 301 -8.65 7.16 18.15
C GLY A 301 -8.35 8.06 19.32
N SER A 302 -7.70 7.50 20.34
CA SER A 302 -7.10 8.26 21.44
C SER A 302 -5.69 8.76 21.12
N ILE A 303 -5.12 8.35 19.97
CA ILE A 303 -3.83 8.82 19.49
C ILE A 303 -3.88 10.32 19.16
N LYS A 304 -2.82 11.06 19.46
CA LYS A 304 -2.76 12.49 19.11
C LYS A 304 -2.38 12.64 17.65
N LEU A 305 -2.98 13.60 16.94
CA LEU A 305 -2.65 13.90 15.53
C LEU A 305 -1.16 14.15 15.31
N LYS A 306 -0.45 14.71 16.30
CA LYS A 306 1.02 14.86 16.25
C LYS A 306 1.78 13.53 16.17
N ASP A 307 1.27 12.48 16.82
CA ASP A 307 1.88 11.16 16.83
C ASP A 307 1.62 10.46 15.49
N VAL A 308 0.40 10.61 14.94
CA VAL A 308 0.05 10.18 13.58
C VAL A 308 1.00 10.79 12.55
N HIS A 309 1.18 12.10 12.57
CA HIS A 309 2.11 12.77 11.66
C HIS A 309 3.58 12.39 11.92
N GLY A 310 3.95 12.15 13.18
CA GLY A 310 5.29 11.68 13.54
C GLY A 310 5.61 10.32 12.94
N ILE A 311 4.64 9.39 12.99
CA ILE A 311 4.73 8.08 12.36
C ILE A 311 4.76 8.22 10.84
N ALA A 312 3.84 8.99 10.25
CA ALA A 312 3.80 9.20 8.79
C ALA A 312 5.13 9.74 8.24
N LYS A 313 5.79 10.64 8.98
CA LYS A 313 7.10 11.19 8.61
C LYS A 313 8.20 10.13 8.52
N GLN A 314 8.11 9.04 9.27
CA GLN A 314 9.08 7.93 9.20
C GLN A 314 9.05 7.27 7.82
N PHE A 315 7.87 7.22 7.19
CA PHE A 315 7.67 6.72 5.82
C PHE A 315 7.81 7.80 4.74
N GLY A 316 8.37 8.99 5.07
CA GLY A 316 8.53 10.07 4.10
C GLY A 316 7.25 10.84 3.75
N LEU A 317 6.16 10.64 4.50
CA LEU A 317 4.91 11.38 4.30
C LEU A 317 4.93 12.71 5.08
N THR A 318 4.38 13.76 4.47
CA THR A 318 4.16 15.04 5.12
C THR A 318 2.77 15.08 5.78
N LYS A 319 2.47 16.15 6.52
CA LYS A 319 1.15 16.32 7.15
C LYS A 319 0.03 16.42 6.10
N ASP A 320 0.33 16.95 4.92
CA ASP A 320 -0.65 17.16 3.85
C ASP A 320 -1.05 15.86 3.14
N HIS A 321 -0.27 14.79 3.34
CA HIS A 321 -0.58 13.45 2.84
C HIS A 321 -1.55 12.67 3.73
N ILE A 322 -1.88 13.15 4.94
CA ILE A 322 -2.78 12.44 5.85
C ILE A 322 -4.03 13.28 6.11
N GLU A 323 -5.18 12.78 5.64
CA GLU A 323 -6.48 13.34 5.99
C GLU A 323 -7.15 12.46 7.06
N TRP A 324 -7.43 13.02 8.24
CA TRP A 324 -8.09 12.28 9.32
C TRP A 324 -9.52 12.79 9.57
N ILE A 325 -10.48 11.89 9.37
CA ILE A 325 -11.89 12.07 9.72
C ILE A 325 -12.20 11.38 11.05
N ASN A 326 -12.25 12.16 12.13
CA ASN A 326 -12.71 11.73 13.46
C ASN A 326 -14.26 11.84 13.58
N GLU A 327 -14.84 11.03 14.47
CA GLU A 327 -16.25 10.59 14.58
C GLU A 327 -17.34 11.62 14.22
N PHE A 328 -17.18 12.90 14.57
CA PHE A 328 -18.19 13.94 14.37
C PHE A 328 -18.41 14.37 12.91
N LYS A 329 -17.51 14.00 11.98
CA LYS A 329 -17.65 14.27 10.53
C LYS A 329 -17.98 13.03 9.69
N SER A 330 -18.11 11.85 10.30
CA SER A 330 -18.34 10.56 9.61
C SER A 330 -19.63 10.53 8.76
N ARG A 331 -20.65 11.34 9.08
CA ARG A 331 -21.83 11.54 8.21
C ARG A 331 -21.51 12.13 6.84
N LYS A 332 -20.31 12.70 6.63
CA LYS A 332 -19.86 13.23 5.34
C LYS A 332 -19.20 12.19 4.45
N VAL A 333 -18.72 11.07 5.00
CA VAL A 333 -18.13 10.00 4.19
C VAL A 333 -19.25 9.06 3.76
N ASN A 334 -19.82 9.36 2.61
CA ASN A 334 -20.65 8.39 1.91
C ASN A 334 -19.69 7.48 1.13
N PRO A 335 -19.52 6.20 1.49
CA PRO A 335 -18.62 5.30 0.78
C PRO A 335 -18.98 5.21 -0.70
N ASN A 336 -20.25 5.32 -1.07
CA ASN A 336 -20.65 5.33 -2.48
C ASN A 336 -20.02 6.45 -3.31
N ASN A 337 -19.64 7.58 -2.69
CA ASN A 337 -18.97 8.67 -3.40
C ASN A 337 -17.48 8.39 -3.65
N LEU A 338 -16.90 7.42 -2.95
CA LEU A 338 -15.51 7.00 -3.12
C LEU A 338 -15.39 5.87 -4.16
N GLN A 339 -16.49 5.22 -4.52
CA GLN A 339 -16.44 4.09 -5.45
C GLN A 339 -16.08 4.59 -6.86
N TRP A 340 -15.00 4.06 -7.43
CA TRP A 340 -14.40 4.43 -8.73
C TRP A 340 -13.96 5.90 -8.85
N ASN A 341 -14.08 6.67 -7.77
CA ASN A 341 -13.87 8.11 -7.80
C ASN A 341 -13.31 8.62 -6.47
N CYS A 342 -12.22 7.99 -6.03
CA CYS A 342 -11.59 8.28 -4.75
C CYS A 342 -10.32 9.14 -4.93
N PRO A 343 -10.25 10.34 -4.30
CA PRO A 343 -9.06 11.19 -4.36
C PRO A 343 -7.90 10.66 -3.51
N TYR A 344 -8.13 9.62 -2.71
CA TYR A 344 -7.13 9.03 -1.83
C TYR A 344 -6.45 7.83 -2.51
N ALA A 345 -5.17 7.66 -2.26
CA ALA A 345 -4.39 6.50 -2.71
C ALA A 345 -4.74 5.24 -1.90
N GLY A 346 -5.14 5.40 -0.65
CA GLY A 346 -5.62 4.32 0.20
C GLY A 346 -6.33 4.82 1.46
N ILE A 347 -6.95 3.89 2.18
CA ILE A 347 -7.82 4.18 3.31
C ILE A 347 -7.41 3.33 4.53
N LEU A 348 -7.26 3.98 5.69
CA LEU A 348 -7.11 3.31 6.98
C LEU A 348 -8.42 3.40 7.75
N VAL A 349 -8.89 2.26 8.27
CA VAL A 349 -10.15 2.16 9.01
C VAL A 349 -9.91 1.69 10.44
N GLY A 350 -10.04 2.60 11.39
CA GLY A 350 -10.08 2.30 12.82
C GLY A 350 -11.50 2.00 13.32
N PRO A 351 -11.70 2.03 14.65
CA PRO A 351 -13.02 1.88 15.26
C PRO A 351 -14.00 2.93 14.71
N THR A 352 -15.17 2.49 14.28
CA THR A 352 -16.24 3.38 13.79
C THR A 352 -17.53 3.13 14.57
N ALA A 353 -18.29 4.19 14.87
CA ALA A 353 -19.60 4.04 15.50
C ALA A 353 -20.54 3.25 14.57
N HIS A 354 -21.37 2.40 15.18
CA HIS A 354 -22.22 1.36 14.57
C HIS A 354 -23.25 1.81 13.50
N LYS A 355 -23.23 3.04 12.98
CA LYS A 355 -24.13 3.51 11.90
C LYS A 355 -23.42 4.46 10.93
N VAL A 356 -22.66 3.89 9.99
CA VAL A 356 -22.17 4.62 8.82
C VAL A 356 -23.29 4.65 7.76
N ALA A 357 -23.59 5.82 7.20
CA ALA A 357 -24.60 5.95 6.15
C ALA A 357 -24.08 5.35 4.83
N GLY A 358 -24.94 4.68 4.06
CA GLY A 358 -24.57 4.16 2.72
C GLY A 358 -23.97 2.75 2.67
N LEU A 359 -24.00 1.99 3.77
CA LEU A 359 -23.47 0.61 3.83
C LEU A 359 -24.24 -0.41 2.95
N GLY A 360 -25.50 -0.13 2.63
CA GLY A 360 -26.35 -1.06 1.89
C GLY A 360 -26.51 -2.39 2.63
N ASN A 361 -26.14 -3.50 1.96
CA ASN A 361 -26.23 -4.86 2.50
C ASN A 361 -24.96 -5.32 3.25
N ASN A 362 -23.88 -4.52 3.28
CA ASN A 362 -22.61 -4.95 3.88
C ASN A 362 -22.68 -4.91 5.41
N VAL A 363 -22.01 -5.86 6.06
CA VAL A 363 -22.01 -6.01 7.52
C VAL A 363 -21.18 -4.89 8.18
N SER A 364 -20.18 -4.35 7.48
CA SER A 364 -19.34 -3.25 7.99
C SER A 364 -18.82 -2.30 6.91
N LEU A 365 -18.33 -1.12 7.32
CA LEU A 365 -17.66 -0.17 6.42
C LEU A 365 -16.39 -0.78 5.82
N LEU A 366 -15.63 -1.53 6.62
CA LEU A 366 -14.42 -2.20 6.16
C LEU A 366 -14.72 -3.19 5.03
N GLU A 367 -15.75 -4.02 5.19
CA GLU A 367 -16.16 -4.99 4.17
C GLU A 367 -16.57 -4.30 2.86
N LYS A 368 -17.29 -3.18 2.96
CA LYS A 368 -17.65 -2.37 1.77
C LYS A 368 -16.42 -1.76 1.10
N LEU A 369 -15.46 -1.24 1.86
CA LEU A 369 -14.25 -0.64 1.29
C LEU A 369 -13.22 -1.66 0.78
N LYS A 370 -13.32 -2.93 1.20
CA LYS A 370 -12.56 -4.06 0.63
C LYS A 370 -13.21 -4.64 -0.63
N SER A 371 -14.40 -4.18 -1.01
CA SER A 371 -15.03 -4.59 -2.27
C SER A 371 -14.41 -3.89 -3.47
N GLU A 372 -14.67 -4.42 -4.66
CA GLU A 372 -14.32 -3.79 -5.94
C GLU A 372 -14.85 -2.35 -6.04
N GLY A 373 -14.07 -1.50 -6.70
CA GLY A 373 -14.35 -0.10 -6.90
C GLY A 373 -13.80 0.81 -5.80
N TYR A 374 -12.98 0.33 -4.87
CA TYR A 374 -12.41 1.16 -3.79
C TYR A 374 -10.88 1.04 -3.73
N PRO A 375 -10.17 2.11 -3.32
CA PRO A 375 -8.73 2.05 -3.03
C PRO A 375 -8.36 0.95 -2.02
N PRO A 376 -7.09 0.52 -1.98
CA PRO A 376 -6.59 -0.37 -0.94
C PRO A 376 -6.99 0.14 0.45
N THR A 377 -7.56 -0.76 1.25
CA THR A 377 -8.11 -0.41 2.56
C THR A 377 -7.61 -1.36 3.63
N GLU A 378 -6.96 -0.79 4.65
CA GLU A 378 -6.40 -1.53 5.77
C GLU A 378 -7.09 -1.20 7.10
N PRO A 379 -7.47 -2.21 7.90
CA PRO A 379 -7.97 -1.97 9.24
C PRO A 379 -6.83 -1.61 10.20
N ILE A 380 -7.10 -0.69 11.13
CA ILE A 380 -6.18 -0.39 12.23
C ILE A 380 -6.51 -1.34 13.40
N LEU A 381 -5.72 -2.40 13.53
CA LEU A 381 -5.89 -3.44 14.55
C LEU A 381 -4.73 -3.45 15.54
N THR A 382 -5.02 -3.73 16.81
CA THR A 382 -3.97 -4.08 17.78
C THR A 382 -3.42 -5.46 17.48
N LYS A 383 -2.25 -5.79 18.06
CA LYS A 383 -1.66 -7.14 18.00
C LYS A 383 -2.60 -8.25 18.48
N SER A 384 -3.58 -7.92 19.32
CA SER A 384 -4.62 -8.83 19.81
C SER A 384 -5.88 -8.88 18.92
N GLY A 385 -5.84 -8.29 17.72
CA GLY A 385 -6.98 -8.22 16.79
C GLY A 385 -8.07 -7.20 17.17
N GLY A 386 -7.84 -6.36 18.18
CA GLY A 386 -8.83 -5.39 18.64
C GLY A 386 -8.83 -4.11 17.80
N PHE A 387 -10.01 -3.58 17.49
CA PHE A 387 -10.14 -2.25 16.88
C PHE A 387 -9.76 -1.18 17.93
N LYS A 388 -8.52 -0.70 17.88
CA LYS A 388 -8.04 0.45 18.67
C LYS A 388 -6.86 1.11 17.96
N ILE A 389 -6.93 2.42 17.79
CA ILE A 389 -5.85 3.20 17.17
C ILE A 389 -4.78 3.52 18.23
N THR A 390 -3.78 2.65 18.36
CA THR A 390 -2.53 2.88 19.10
C THR A 390 -1.41 3.33 18.15
N LYS A 391 -0.27 3.78 18.68
CA LYS A 391 0.90 4.16 17.85
C LYS A 391 1.38 2.99 16.99
N THR A 392 1.54 1.82 17.61
CA THR A 392 1.99 0.60 16.93
C THR A 392 0.96 0.13 15.91
N ALA A 393 -0.32 0.02 16.30
CA ALA A 393 -1.38 -0.40 15.39
C ALA A 393 -1.50 0.51 14.15
N PHE A 394 -1.32 1.83 14.35
CA PHE A 394 -1.33 2.78 13.25
C PHE A 394 -0.09 2.65 12.35
N ASN A 395 1.09 2.45 12.94
CA ASN A 395 2.33 2.23 12.20
C ASN A 395 2.25 0.98 11.32
N ASP A 396 1.88 -0.16 11.91
CA ASP A 396 1.73 -1.44 11.21
C ASP A 396 0.70 -1.33 10.06
N ALA A 397 -0.46 -0.71 10.33
CA ALA A 397 -1.51 -0.55 9.33
C ALA A 397 -1.10 0.41 8.19
N LEU A 398 -0.41 1.51 8.52
CA LEU A 398 0.10 2.46 7.52
C LEU A 398 1.14 1.81 6.63
N GLU A 399 2.05 1.02 7.21
CA GLU A 399 3.07 0.29 6.46
C GLU A 399 2.46 -0.72 5.49
N ASN A 400 1.57 -1.59 5.98
CA ASN A 400 0.85 -2.54 5.12
C ASN A 400 0.11 -1.83 3.99
N LEU A 401 -0.55 -0.70 4.29
CA LEU A 401 -1.26 0.07 3.28
C LEU A 401 -0.31 0.64 2.23
N LEU A 402 0.82 1.22 2.64
CA LEU A 402 1.81 1.79 1.73
C LEU A 402 2.43 0.72 0.82
N ILE A 403 2.71 -0.48 1.36
CA ILE A 403 3.16 -1.64 0.58
C ILE A 403 2.15 -1.96 -0.53
N ARG A 404 0.86 -2.11 -0.19
CA ARG A 404 -0.21 -2.40 -1.17
C ARG A 404 -0.35 -1.30 -2.22
N ILE A 405 -0.21 -0.03 -1.81
CA ILE A 405 -0.30 1.11 -2.73
C ILE A 405 0.91 1.13 -3.70
N GLN A 406 2.13 0.88 -3.23
CA GLN A 406 3.32 0.83 -4.09
C GLN A 406 3.29 -0.35 -5.06
N ALA A 407 2.80 -1.51 -4.62
CA ALA A 407 2.57 -2.64 -5.50
C ALA A 407 1.56 -2.29 -6.63
N ASN A 408 0.63 -1.37 -6.35
CA ASN A 408 -0.35 -0.87 -7.33
C ASN A 408 0.19 0.24 -8.24
N ASP A 409 1.18 1.03 -7.81
CA ASP A 409 1.66 2.21 -8.54
C ASP A 409 3.19 2.20 -8.70
N PRO A 410 3.70 1.79 -9.87
CA PRO A 410 5.14 1.71 -10.13
C PRO A 410 5.84 3.07 -10.12
N GLU A 411 5.11 4.19 -10.11
CA GLU A 411 5.69 5.53 -10.06
C GLU A 411 5.99 6.02 -8.64
N LEU A 412 5.55 5.29 -7.62
CA LEU A 412 5.79 5.68 -6.23
C LEU A 412 7.20 5.28 -5.78
N PRO A 413 7.85 6.12 -4.95
CA PRO A 413 9.15 5.77 -4.38
C PRO A 413 9.01 4.53 -3.51
N ALA A 414 9.98 3.61 -3.56
CA ALA A 414 9.98 2.42 -2.70
C ALA A 414 10.08 2.79 -1.20
N LEU A 415 9.45 2.00 -0.33
CA LEU A 415 9.68 2.11 1.11
C LEU A 415 11.11 1.64 1.42
N VAL A 416 11.92 2.55 1.98
CA VAL A 416 13.29 2.30 2.48
C VAL A 416 13.25 1.48 3.75
#